data_AF-A0A524MRW2-F1
#
_entry.id   AF-A0A524MRW2-F1
#
_cell.length_a   1.000
_cell.length_b   1.000
_cell.length_c   1.000
_cell.angle_alpha   90.00
_cell.angle_beta   90.00
_cell.angle_gamma   90.00
#
_symmetry.space_group_name_H-M   'P 1'
#
loop_
_entity.id
_entity.type
_entity.pdbx_description
1 polymer ?
#
loop_
_entity_poly.entity_id
_entity_poly.type
_entity_poly.pdbx_seq_one_letter_code
_entity_poly.pdbx_strand_id
1 'polypeptide(L)' 'MQSGAIEINPLMCNGKPVIAGTRIPVTVILDQLAEVGS' A
#
# COMPACT_ATOMS: atom_id res chain seq x y z
N MET A 1 12.60 1.99 15.00
CA MET A 1 11.86 0.86 14.37
C MET A 1 10.45 1.35 14.09
N GLN A 2 10.08 1.53 12.82
CA GLN A 2 8.69 1.78 12.43
C GLN A 2 7.98 0.42 12.42
N SER A 3 6.92 0.27 13.22
CA SER A 3 6.28 -1.01 13.55
C SER A 3 5.12 -1.41 12.63
N GLY A 4 4.80 -0.61 11.62
CA GLY A 4 3.69 -0.88 10.69
C GLY A 4 4.18 -1.23 9.28
N ALA A 5 3.59 -2.26 8.68
CA ALA A 5 3.83 -2.63 7.27
C ALA A 5 3.15 -1.67 6.27
N ILE A 6 2.23 -0.83 6.75
CA ILE A 6 1.44 0.11 5.97
C ILE A 6 1.62 1.51 6.56
N GLU A 7 1.91 2.48 5.71
CA GLU A 7 1.94 3.90 6.04
C GLU A 7 0.72 4.60 5.43
N ILE A 8 0.06 5.44 6.24
CA ILE A 8 -1.01 6.33 5.79
C ILE A 8 -0.62 7.74 6.20
N ASN A 9 -0.37 8.58 5.21
CA ASN A 9 0.05 9.97 5.41
C ASN A 9 -0.72 10.88 4.45
N PRO A 10 -1.59 11.79 4.93
CA PRO A 10 -2.36 12.70 4.07
C PRO A 10 -1.49 13.56 3.14
N LEU A 11 -0.24 13.83 3.53
CA LEU A 11 0.71 14.64 2.76
C LEU A 11 1.47 13.84 1.70
N MET A 12 1.34 12.50 1.68
CA MET A 12 1.98 11.63 0.70
C MET A 12 0.96 10.74 0.00
N CYS A 13 1.13 10.54 -1.31
CA CYS A 13 0.26 9.69 -2.12
C CYS A 13 -1.25 10.00 -1.94
N ASN A 14 -1.62 11.26 -1.67
CA ASN A 14 -2.99 11.71 -1.41
C ASN A 14 -3.69 10.97 -0.25
N GLY A 15 -2.93 10.56 0.78
CA GLY A 15 -3.48 9.80 1.91
C GLY A 15 -3.82 8.35 1.58
N LYS A 16 -3.42 7.84 0.41
CA LYS A 16 -3.60 6.42 0.07
C LYS A 16 -2.70 5.54 0.96
N PRO A 17 -3.16 4.35 1.37
CA PRO A 17 -2.33 3.39 2.06
C PRO A 17 -1.20 2.89 1.15
N VAL A 18 0.04 2.99 1.63
CA VAL A 18 1.24 2.52 0.92
C VAL A 18 2.01 1.54 1.77
N ILE A 19 2.76 0.63 1.14
CA ILE A 19 3.68 -0.26 1.87
C ILE A 19 4.79 0.59 2.47
N ALA A 20 5.00 0.44 3.78
CA ALA A 20 5.97 1.24 4.54
C ALA A 20 7.36 1.17 3.89
N GLY A 21 8.01 2.34 3.76
CA GLY A 21 9.31 2.44 3.08
C GLY A 21 9.25 2.41 1.55
N THR A 22 8.06 2.42 0.96
CA THR A 22 7.86 2.45 -0.50
C THR A 22 6.84 3.50 -0.90
N ARG A 23 6.68 3.71 -2.22
CA ARG A 23 5.53 4.44 -2.80
C ARG A 23 4.56 3.51 -3.51
N ILE A 24 4.52 2.23 -3.11
CA ILE A 24 3.66 1.22 -3.71
C ILE A 24 2.32 1.25 -2.97
N PRO A 25 1.21 1.60 -3.63
CA PRO A 25 -0.11 1.53 -3.02
C PRO A 25 -0.48 0.08 -2.72
N VAL A 26 -1.15 -0.14 -1.58
CA VAL A 26 -1.64 -1.47 -1.20
C VAL A 26 -2.56 -2.06 -2.29
N THR A 27 -3.32 -1.21 -2.99
CA THR A 27 -4.22 -1.63 -4.06
C THR A 27 -3.53 -2.40 -5.18
N VAL A 28 -2.30 -2.02 -5.55
CA VAL A 28 -1.53 -2.70 -6.63
C VAL A 28 -1.27 -4.18 -6.28
N ILE A 29 -1.05 -4.49 -5.01
CA ILE A 29 -0.84 -5.87 -4.55
C ILE A 29 -2.17 -6.61 -4.53
N LEU A 30 -3.23 -5.97 -4.02
CA LEU A 30 -4.57 -6.57 -3.95
C LEU A 30 -5.12 -6.88 -5.35
N ASP A 31 -4.93 -5.99 -6.31
CA ASP A 31 -5.37 -6.18 -7.70
C ASP A 31 -4.69 -7.41 -8.32
N GLN A 32 -3.36 -7.56 -8.15
CA GLN A 32 -2.63 -8.74 -8.61
C GLN A 32 -3.11 -10.04 -7.95
N LEU A 33 -3.41 -10.02 -6.65
CA LEU A 33 -3.92 -11.20 -5.95
C LEU A 33 -5.35 -11.55 -6.40
N ALA A 34 -6.17 -10.54 -6.72
CA ALA A 34 -7.51 -10.74 -7.23
C ALA A 34 -7.51 -11.39 -8.63
N GLU A 35 -6.56 -11.03 -9.49
CA GLU A 35 -6.38 -11.64 -10.82
C GLU A 35 -6.00 -13.13 -10.75
N VAL A 36 -5.24 -13.54 -9.72
CA VAL A 36 -4.80 -14.94 -9.55
C VAL A 36 -5.95 -15.87 -9.14
N GLY A 37 -7.11 -15.33 -8.74
CA GLY A 37 -8.25 -16.10 -8.21
C GLY A 37 -9.42 -16.36 -9.18
N SER A 38 -9.33 -15.99 -10.47
CA SER A 38 -10.42 -16.17 -11.46
C SER A 38 -10.19 -17.32 -12.44
#